data_AF-A0A3N4PX04-F1
#
_entry.id   AF-A0A3N4PX04-F1
#
_cell.length_a   1.000
_cell.length_b   1.000
_cell.length_c   1.000
_cell.angle_alpha   90.00
_cell.angle_beta   90.00
_cell.angle_gamma   90.00
#
_symmetry.space_group_name_H-M   'P 1'
#
loop_
_entity.id
_entity.type
_entity.pdbx_description
1 polymer ?
#
loop_
_entity_poly.entity_id
_entity_poly.type
_entity_poly.pdbx_seq_one_letter_code
_entity_poly.pdbx_strand_id
1 'polypeptide(L)'
;MRYRPQFSIYRNLLLSALFFIFFCPAAAQDTLSAPLTDEERKAELSRELDALAADVLPQFPRGEEAMAAWIHTHLNIPYVALRNDSTVMVYVDFLVERTGYITDVAIKYPGVRQLDKEVVQLFKGMPRWKPGLLNGKPVDLRMTLPLRITIPNSLRKPAEVATPAVSSLPQFSGGGQALRYYIKQNMQYPKEARAAGITGAITVEFLILANGRVGNPATMGEVIGYGLEEEAMRLVEKMPKWIPAKLDGKAVTTKHQIVIRFEPPGKS
;
A
#
# COMPACT_ATOMS: atom_id res chain seq x y z
N MET A 1 -51.18 -18.17 -37.91
CA MET A 1 -51.64 -16.98 -38.65
C MET A 1 -50.49 -16.46 -39.49
N ARG A 2 -50.63 -16.54 -40.82
CA ARG A 2 -49.74 -15.94 -41.82
C ARG A 2 -50.21 -14.51 -42.06
N TYR A 3 -49.31 -13.53 -42.16
CA TYR A 3 -49.33 -12.47 -43.20
C TYR A 3 -48.10 -11.54 -43.08
N ARG A 4 -47.17 -11.68 -44.02
CA ARG A 4 -46.51 -10.58 -44.78
C ARG A 4 -47.06 -10.72 -46.23
N PRO A 5 -46.83 -9.82 -47.22
CA PRO A 5 -46.03 -8.58 -47.32
C PRO A 5 -46.85 -7.42 -48.00
N GLN A 6 -46.37 -6.21 -48.35
CA GLN A 6 -45.62 -5.84 -49.59
C GLN A 6 -45.29 -4.32 -49.56
N PHE A 7 -44.03 -3.90 -49.81
CA PHE A 7 -43.49 -3.27 -51.04
C PHE A 7 -44.16 -1.92 -51.42
N SER A 8 -43.44 -0.79 -51.65
CA SER A 8 -42.70 -0.53 -52.89
C SER A 8 -42.01 0.85 -52.93
N ILE A 9 -40.78 0.88 -53.48
CA ILE A 9 -40.24 1.76 -54.57
C ILE A 9 -40.09 3.27 -54.23
N TYR A 10 -38.92 3.93 -54.34
CA TYR A 10 -38.03 4.21 -55.50
C TYR A 10 -36.56 4.16 -55.06
N ARG A 11 -35.53 3.58 -55.73
CA ARG A 11 -35.02 3.46 -57.12
C ARG A 11 -34.23 4.67 -57.67
N ASN A 12 -32.91 4.62 -57.42
CA ASN A 12 -31.72 5.02 -58.24
C ASN A 12 -31.56 6.52 -58.64
N LEU A 13 -30.38 7.13 -58.83
CA LEU A 13 -29.08 6.68 -59.38
C LEU A 13 -27.92 7.65 -58.96
N LEU A 14 -26.79 7.06 -58.53
CA LEU A 14 -25.36 7.30 -58.91
C LEU A 14 -24.58 8.64 -58.74
N LEU A 15 -23.30 8.41 -58.33
CA LEU A 15 -22.06 9.22 -58.39
C LEU A 15 -21.76 10.07 -57.15
N SER A 16 -20.60 10.02 -56.47
CA SER A 16 -19.29 9.41 -56.74
C SER A 16 -18.44 9.39 -55.46
N ALA A 17 -17.62 8.35 -55.31
CA ALA A 17 -16.32 8.28 -54.62
C ALA A 17 -16.05 9.15 -53.37
N LEU A 18 -15.90 8.49 -52.21
CA LEU A 18 -14.73 8.64 -51.33
C LEU A 18 -14.72 7.49 -50.32
N PHE A 19 -14.02 6.43 -50.69
CA PHE A 19 -13.70 5.29 -49.85
C PHE A 19 -12.57 5.73 -48.91
N PHE A 20 -12.88 6.37 -47.78
CA PHE A 20 -11.90 6.51 -46.70
C PHE A 20 -11.78 5.14 -46.02
N ILE A 21 -10.94 4.28 -46.58
CA ILE A 21 -10.25 3.28 -45.78
C ILE A 21 -9.48 4.11 -44.75
N PHE A 22 -10.01 4.19 -43.54
CA PHE A 22 -9.15 4.41 -42.39
C PHE A 22 -8.24 3.20 -42.34
N PHE A 23 -7.10 3.34 -43.02
CA PHE A 23 -5.93 2.52 -42.83
C PHE A 23 -5.51 2.81 -41.39
N CYS A 24 -6.07 2.08 -40.45
CA CYS A 24 -5.57 2.04 -39.09
C CYS A 24 -4.16 1.45 -39.24
N PRO A 25 -3.08 2.23 -39.06
CA PRO A 25 -1.77 1.63 -39.03
C PRO A 25 -1.80 0.70 -37.82
N ALA A 26 -1.67 -0.59 -38.10
CA ALA A 26 -1.37 -1.59 -37.11
C ALA A 26 -0.04 -1.20 -36.45
N ALA A 27 -0.12 -0.49 -35.34
CA ALA A 27 0.94 -0.29 -34.39
C ALA A 27 0.30 -0.10 -33.02
N ALA A 28 -0.42 -1.13 -32.58
CA ALA A 28 -0.33 -1.50 -31.18
C ALA A 28 1.15 -1.83 -30.95
N GLN A 29 1.95 -0.81 -30.61
CA GLN A 29 3.27 -1.01 -30.08
C GLN A 29 3.08 -1.64 -28.71
N ASP A 30 3.09 -2.98 -28.69
CA ASP A 30 3.85 -3.67 -27.69
C ASP A 30 5.18 -2.92 -27.57
N THR A 31 5.36 -2.16 -26.48
CA THR A 31 6.65 -1.58 -26.17
C THR A 31 7.56 -2.73 -25.73
N LEU A 32 7.96 -3.57 -26.68
CA LEU A 32 9.18 -4.34 -26.60
C LEU A 32 10.28 -3.27 -26.48
N SER A 33 10.81 -3.11 -25.28
CA SER A 33 12.00 -2.30 -25.04
C SER A 33 13.04 -2.62 -26.11
N ALA A 34 13.66 -1.59 -26.70
CA ALA A 34 14.66 -1.76 -27.74
C ALA A 34 15.70 -2.82 -27.30
N PRO A 35 16.16 -3.69 -28.22
CA PRO A 35 17.16 -4.70 -27.88
C PRO A 35 18.43 -4.02 -27.33
N LEU A 36 18.92 -4.49 -26.19
CA LEU A 36 20.12 -3.96 -25.53
C LEU A 36 21.29 -3.90 -26.51
N THR A 37 22.00 -2.77 -26.48
CA THR A 37 23.26 -2.61 -27.21
C THR A 37 24.31 -3.59 -26.69
N ASP A 38 25.35 -3.86 -27.48
CA ASP A 38 26.41 -4.80 -27.10
C ASP A 38 27.15 -4.36 -25.83
N GLU A 39 27.30 -3.05 -25.62
CA GLU A 39 27.93 -2.51 -24.41
C GLU A 39 27.03 -2.66 -23.17
N GLU A 40 25.72 -2.43 -23.29
CA GLU A 40 24.76 -2.70 -22.20
C GLU A 40 24.71 -4.19 -21.85
N ARG A 41 24.77 -5.06 -22.86
CA ARG A 41 24.77 -6.52 -22.67
C ARG A 41 26.04 -7.00 -21.96
N LYS A 42 27.21 -6.49 -22.34
CA LYS A 42 28.46 -6.77 -21.62
C LYS A 42 28.42 -6.26 -20.19
N ALA A 43 27.89 -5.06 -19.97
CA ALA A 43 27.77 -4.48 -18.64
C ALA A 43 26.85 -5.33 -17.74
N GLU A 44 25.70 -5.78 -18.24
CA GLU A 44 24.80 -6.66 -17.49
C GLU A 44 25.42 -8.02 -17.18
N LEU A 45 26.07 -8.64 -18.17
CA LEU A 45 26.79 -9.90 -17.98
C LEU A 45 27.91 -9.78 -16.93
N SER A 46 28.63 -8.65 -16.93
CA SER A 46 29.65 -8.37 -15.92
C SER A 46 29.03 -8.31 -14.52
N ARG A 47 27.88 -7.64 -14.36
CA ARG A 47 27.19 -7.56 -13.05
C ARG A 47 26.71 -8.92 -12.58
N GLU A 48 26.15 -9.73 -13.47
CA GLU A 48 25.72 -11.10 -13.13
C GLU A 48 26.90 -11.97 -12.70
N LEU A 49 28.03 -11.88 -13.42
CA LEU A 49 29.23 -12.64 -13.10
C LEU A 49 29.85 -12.19 -11.77
N ASP A 50 29.94 -10.88 -11.55
CA ASP A 50 30.41 -10.29 -10.30
C ASP A 50 29.53 -10.73 -9.11
N ALA A 51 28.21 -10.84 -9.32
CA ALA A 51 27.29 -11.30 -8.31
C ALA A 51 27.46 -12.78 -7.95
N LEU A 52 27.77 -13.63 -8.92
CA LEU A 52 28.07 -15.04 -8.69
C LEU A 52 29.43 -15.26 -8.03
N ALA A 53 30.38 -14.35 -8.24
CA ALA A 53 31.74 -14.47 -7.74
C ALA A 53 31.97 -13.82 -6.36
N ALA A 54 31.00 -13.08 -5.82
CA ALA A 54 31.16 -12.30 -4.59
C ALA A 54 31.57 -13.16 -3.38
N ASP A 55 32.63 -12.75 -2.69
CA ASP A 55 33.15 -13.43 -1.50
C ASP A 55 32.27 -13.16 -0.26
N VAL A 56 31.72 -11.95 -0.18
CA VAL A 56 30.91 -11.48 0.95
C VAL A 56 29.63 -10.86 0.43
N LEU A 57 28.48 -11.35 0.90
CA LEU A 57 27.18 -10.79 0.56
C LEU A 57 26.89 -9.49 1.34
N PRO A 58 26.03 -8.59 0.81
CA PRO A 58 25.61 -7.41 1.52
C PRO A 58 24.88 -7.74 2.82
N GLN A 59 25.06 -6.90 3.86
CA GLN A 59 24.47 -7.12 5.17
C GLN A 59 23.77 -5.87 5.70
N PHE A 60 22.59 -6.06 6.30
CA PHE A 60 21.87 -4.99 6.99
C PHE A 60 22.67 -4.50 8.21
N PRO A 61 22.69 -3.19 8.49
CA PRO A 61 23.43 -2.65 9.62
C PRO A 61 22.91 -3.27 10.93
N ARG A 62 23.86 -3.75 11.75
CA ARG A 62 23.59 -4.42 13.05
C ARG A 62 22.91 -5.79 12.93
N GLY A 63 22.92 -6.39 11.73
CA GLY A 63 22.50 -7.77 11.51
C GLY A 63 21.00 -7.95 11.30
N GLU A 64 20.57 -9.21 11.24
CA GLU A 64 19.21 -9.61 10.85
C GLU A 64 18.15 -9.23 11.88
N GLU A 65 18.45 -9.30 13.18
CA GLU A 65 17.51 -8.89 14.24
C GLU A 65 17.14 -7.40 14.12
N ALA A 66 18.11 -6.56 13.80
CA ALA A 66 17.88 -5.14 13.56
C ALA A 66 17.05 -4.91 12.29
N MET A 67 17.23 -5.72 11.26
CA MET A 67 16.38 -5.69 10.07
C MET A 67 14.94 -6.07 10.42
N ALA A 68 14.72 -7.14 11.18
CA ALA A 68 13.40 -7.56 11.61
C ALA A 68 12.69 -6.47 12.42
N ALA A 69 13.39 -5.85 13.37
CA ALA A 69 12.88 -4.72 14.15
C ALA A 69 12.56 -3.50 13.28
N TRP A 70 13.42 -3.19 12.29
CA TRP A 70 13.19 -2.12 11.33
C TRP A 70 11.92 -2.35 10.52
N ILE A 71 11.79 -3.54 9.92
CA ILE A 71 10.60 -3.94 9.15
C ILE A 71 9.36 -3.81 10.03
N HIS A 72 9.37 -4.36 11.23
CA HIS A 72 8.22 -4.32 12.15
C HIS A 72 7.81 -2.88 12.54
N THR A 73 8.77 -1.96 12.66
CA THR A 73 8.49 -0.58 13.10
C THR A 73 8.12 0.37 11.97
N HIS A 74 8.52 0.06 10.73
CA HIS A 74 8.37 0.93 9.57
C HIS A 74 7.32 0.44 8.59
N LEU A 75 7.13 -0.87 8.43
CA LEU A 75 6.14 -1.46 7.52
C LEU A 75 4.73 -1.13 8.01
N ASN A 76 3.96 -0.50 7.14
CA ASN A 76 2.53 -0.31 7.34
C ASN A 76 1.78 -1.41 6.58
N ILE A 77 1.02 -2.24 7.29
CA ILE A 77 0.18 -3.24 6.65
C ILE A 77 -1.17 -2.57 6.37
N PRO A 78 -1.55 -2.34 5.10
CA PRO A 78 -2.79 -1.65 4.78
C PRO A 78 -4.00 -2.52 5.16
N TYR A 79 -5.15 -1.88 5.38
CA TYR A 79 -6.40 -2.60 5.53
C TYR A 79 -6.74 -3.39 4.26
N VAL A 80 -6.83 -4.72 4.40
CA VAL A 80 -7.31 -5.61 3.35
C VAL A 80 -8.46 -6.40 3.95
N ALA A 81 -9.64 -6.34 3.34
CA ALA A 81 -10.81 -7.13 3.74
C ALA A 81 -10.52 -8.64 3.61
N LEU A 82 -9.96 -9.23 4.66
CA LEU A 82 -9.68 -10.65 4.78
C LEU A 82 -10.71 -11.29 5.70
N ARG A 83 -11.05 -12.55 5.45
CA ARG A 83 -11.91 -13.34 6.35
C ARG A 83 -11.12 -14.12 7.41
N ASN A 84 -9.84 -14.35 7.16
CA ASN A 84 -8.91 -15.13 7.99
C ASN A 84 -7.52 -14.48 7.93
N ASP A 85 -6.69 -14.74 8.95
CA ASP A 85 -5.29 -14.33 8.95
C ASP A 85 -4.62 -14.94 7.72
N SER A 86 -3.91 -14.13 6.96
CA SER A 86 -3.25 -14.55 5.74
C SER A 86 -1.78 -14.24 5.84
N THR A 87 -0.94 -15.27 5.76
CA THR A 87 0.50 -15.07 5.60
C THR A 87 0.81 -15.06 4.12
N VAL A 88 1.44 -13.98 3.65
CA VAL A 88 1.90 -13.85 2.27
C VAL A 88 3.42 -13.74 2.23
N MET A 89 4.01 -14.27 1.16
CA MET A 89 5.43 -14.11 0.87
C MET A 89 5.58 -13.05 -0.21
N VAL A 90 6.28 -11.96 0.10
CA VAL A 90 6.61 -10.90 -0.85
C VAL A 90 8.09 -11.02 -1.22
N TYR A 91 8.38 -11.27 -2.49
CA TYR A 91 9.75 -11.36 -3.00
C TYR A 91 10.18 -10.00 -3.55
N VAL A 92 11.03 -9.31 -2.79
CA VAL A 92 11.52 -7.99 -3.15
C VAL A 92 12.89 -8.14 -3.80
N ASP A 93 12.99 -7.74 -5.06
CA ASP A 93 14.24 -7.64 -5.82
C ASP A 93 14.79 -6.21 -5.69
N PHE A 94 16.08 -6.06 -5.40
CA PHE A 94 16.71 -4.75 -5.24
C PHE A 94 18.21 -4.84 -5.46
N LEU A 95 18.81 -3.70 -5.82
CA LEU A 95 20.26 -3.56 -5.98
C LEU A 95 20.86 -2.95 -4.71
N VAL A 96 21.84 -3.61 -4.11
CA VAL A 96 22.71 -3.00 -3.11
C VAL A 96 23.97 -2.51 -3.81
N GLU A 97 24.13 -1.20 -3.88
CA GLU A 97 25.33 -0.61 -4.47
C GLU A 97 26.57 -0.86 -3.61
N ARG A 98 27.75 -0.70 -4.20
CA ARG A 98 29.06 -0.67 -3.52
C ARG A 98 29.14 0.39 -2.43
N THR A 99 28.29 1.40 -2.51
CA THR A 99 28.13 2.44 -1.50
C THR A 99 27.35 1.92 -0.30
N GLY A 100 26.51 0.90 -0.45
CA GLY A 100 25.58 0.39 0.55
C GLY A 100 24.18 1.02 0.49
N TYR A 101 23.90 1.87 -0.51
CA TYR A 101 22.53 2.33 -0.78
C TYR A 101 21.75 1.25 -1.52
N ILE A 102 20.44 1.23 -1.30
CA ILE A 102 19.51 0.38 -2.04
C ILE A 102 18.87 1.17 -3.17
N THR A 103 18.93 0.61 -4.38
CA THR A 103 18.30 1.14 -5.59
C THR A 103 17.53 0.03 -6.32
N ASP A 104 16.84 0.38 -7.41
CA ASP A 104 16.13 -0.57 -8.29
C ASP A 104 15.19 -1.57 -7.59
N VAL A 105 14.46 -1.08 -6.59
CA VAL A 105 13.52 -1.89 -5.81
C VAL A 105 12.29 -2.26 -6.65
N ALA A 106 12.06 -3.57 -6.81
CA ALA A 106 10.93 -4.14 -7.53
C ALA A 106 10.34 -5.34 -6.77
N ILE A 107 9.06 -5.64 -7.00
CA ILE A 107 8.42 -6.85 -6.47
C ILE A 107 8.28 -7.85 -7.62
N LYS A 108 8.88 -9.04 -7.47
CA LYS A 108 8.89 -10.07 -8.54
C LYS A 108 7.48 -10.58 -8.87
N TYR A 109 6.69 -10.80 -7.84
CA TYR A 109 5.32 -11.33 -7.96
C TYR A 109 4.37 -10.38 -7.23
N PRO A 110 3.87 -9.33 -7.91
CA PRO A 110 2.90 -8.42 -7.32
C PRO A 110 1.66 -9.18 -6.86
N GLY A 111 1.16 -8.81 -5.69
CA GLY A 111 -0.01 -9.46 -5.08
C GLY A 111 -1.02 -8.41 -4.67
N VAL A 112 -1.00 -8.04 -3.39
CA VAL A 112 -1.90 -7.03 -2.85
C VAL A 112 -1.30 -5.65 -3.12
N ARG A 113 -1.84 -4.93 -4.12
CA ARG A 113 -1.30 -3.64 -4.60
C ARG A 113 -1.00 -2.61 -3.50
N GLN A 114 -1.82 -2.55 -2.45
CA GLN A 114 -1.57 -1.62 -1.33
C GLN A 114 -0.37 -2.08 -0.48
N LEU A 115 -0.28 -3.38 -0.18
CA LEU A 115 0.84 -3.95 0.56
C LEU A 115 2.14 -3.81 -0.25
N ASP A 116 2.08 -4.09 -1.54
CA ASP A 116 3.20 -3.96 -2.47
C ASP A 116 3.78 -2.54 -2.45
N LYS A 117 2.91 -1.52 -2.45
CA LYS A 117 3.34 -0.11 -2.33
C LYS A 117 4.06 0.15 -1.02
N GLU A 118 3.51 -0.31 0.10
CA GLU A 118 4.12 -0.10 1.43
C GLU A 118 5.45 -0.83 1.57
N VAL A 119 5.59 -2.03 0.98
CA VAL A 119 6.86 -2.75 0.92
C VAL A 119 7.90 -1.97 0.11
N VAL A 120 7.53 -1.44 -1.08
CA VAL A 120 8.46 -0.61 -1.86
C VAL A 120 8.88 0.65 -1.08
N GLN A 121 7.96 1.31 -0.38
CA GLN A 121 8.29 2.48 0.45
C GLN A 121 9.20 2.13 1.63
N LEU A 122 8.98 0.98 2.27
CA LEU A 122 9.84 0.48 3.34
C LEU A 122 11.30 0.34 2.88
N PHE A 123 11.53 -0.24 1.69
CA PHE A 123 12.87 -0.43 1.14
C PHE A 123 13.55 0.89 0.78
N LYS A 124 12.79 1.85 0.21
CA LYS A 124 13.31 3.20 -0.07
C LYS A 124 13.77 3.95 1.18
N GLY A 125 13.20 3.63 2.35
CA GLY A 125 13.57 4.21 3.63
C GLY A 125 14.67 3.46 4.39
N MET A 126 15.22 2.36 3.86
CA MET A 126 16.18 1.56 4.60
C MET A 126 17.48 2.30 4.92
N PRO A 127 18.11 2.00 6.07
CA PRO A 127 19.44 2.52 6.38
C PRO A 127 20.49 1.95 5.42
N ARG A 128 21.69 2.55 5.42
CA ARG A 128 22.81 2.12 4.59
C ARG A 128 23.29 0.71 4.99
N TRP A 129 23.39 -0.18 4.01
CA TRP A 129 23.87 -1.55 4.15
C TRP A 129 25.38 -1.61 4.11
N LYS A 130 25.95 -2.68 4.67
CA LYS A 130 27.32 -3.08 4.33
C LYS A 130 27.28 -3.67 2.92
N PRO A 131 28.05 -3.14 1.95
CA PRO A 131 28.06 -3.66 0.59
C PRO A 131 28.65 -5.06 0.56
N GLY A 132 28.38 -5.80 -0.52
CA GLY A 132 29.10 -7.03 -0.76
C GLY A 132 30.51 -6.77 -1.28
N LEU A 133 31.38 -7.75 -1.12
CA LEU A 133 32.79 -7.66 -1.50
C LEU A 133 33.14 -8.74 -2.52
N LEU A 134 33.95 -8.36 -3.50
CA LEU A 134 34.61 -9.25 -4.45
C LEU A 134 36.11 -8.92 -4.43
N ASN A 135 36.95 -9.88 -4.10
CA ASN A 135 38.39 -9.71 -3.90
C ASN A 135 38.71 -8.56 -2.93
N GLY A 136 37.91 -8.42 -1.86
CA GLY A 136 38.03 -7.35 -0.86
C GLY A 136 37.57 -5.96 -1.32
N LYS A 137 37.08 -5.80 -2.55
CA LYS A 137 36.55 -4.52 -3.07
C LYS A 137 35.02 -4.53 -3.07
N PRO A 138 34.36 -3.40 -2.73
CA PRO A 138 32.92 -3.33 -2.72
C PRO A 138 32.35 -3.36 -4.14
N VAL A 139 31.30 -4.15 -4.33
CA VAL A 139 30.65 -4.38 -5.62
C VAL A 139 29.14 -4.24 -5.51
N ASP A 140 28.51 -3.85 -6.62
CA ASP A 140 27.05 -3.70 -6.71
C ASP A 140 26.42 -5.09 -6.86
N LEU A 141 25.48 -5.44 -5.99
CA LEU A 141 24.89 -6.78 -5.95
C LEU A 141 23.37 -6.73 -5.93
N ARG A 142 22.76 -7.44 -6.87
CA ARG A 142 21.32 -7.63 -6.91
C ARG A 142 20.93 -8.78 -5.99
N MET A 143 19.96 -8.52 -5.12
CA MET A 143 19.46 -9.48 -4.15
C MET A 143 17.96 -9.59 -4.23
N THR A 144 17.44 -10.77 -3.87
CA THR A 144 16.02 -10.95 -3.63
C THR A 144 15.80 -11.31 -2.16
N LEU A 145 15.04 -10.49 -1.43
CA LEU A 145 14.67 -10.76 -0.05
C LEU A 145 13.22 -11.29 0.01
N PRO A 146 13.00 -12.53 0.51
CA PRO A 146 11.66 -13.03 0.77
C PRO A 146 11.15 -12.47 2.11
N LEU A 147 10.13 -11.64 2.07
CA LEU A 147 9.45 -11.13 3.26
C LEU A 147 8.20 -11.96 3.55
N ARG A 148 8.20 -12.64 4.69
CA ARG A 148 7.01 -13.29 5.25
C ARG A 148 6.20 -12.25 6.01
N ILE A 149 5.07 -11.83 5.43
CA ILE A 149 4.19 -10.83 6.03
C ILE A 149 2.91 -11.51 6.46
N THR A 150 2.65 -11.49 7.76
CA THR A 150 1.35 -11.88 8.30
C THR A 150 0.41 -10.69 8.17
N ILE A 151 -0.55 -10.78 7.26
CA ILE A 151 -1.67 -9.86 7.19
C ILE A 151 -2.73 -10.41 8.14
N PRO A 152 -2.96 -9.75 9.29
CA PRO A 152 -4.01 -10.20 10.19
C PRO A 152 -5.35 -10.09 9.47
N ASN A 153 -6.28 -10.97 9.83
CA ASN A 153 -7.66 -10.89 9.42
C ASN A 153 -8.17 -9.48 9.75
N SER A 154 -8.67 -8.74 8.76
CA SER A 154 -9.29 -7.44 9.03
C SER A 154 -10.63 -7.56 9.77
N LEU A 155 -11.20 -8.77 9.84
CA LEU A 155 -12.30 -9.11 10.74
C LEU A 155 -11.81 -9.54 12.12
N ARG A 156 -10.49 -9.67 12.36
CA ARG A 156 -9.93 -9.74 13.72
C ARG A 156 -10.13 -8.37 14.33
N LYS A 157 -11.26 -8.23 15.03
CA LYS A 157 -11.59 -7.00 15.72
C LYS A 157 -10.45 -6.67 16.67
N PRO A 158 -10.04 -5.41 16.81
CA PRO A 158 -9.11 -5.04 17.87
C PRO A 158 -9.56 -5.58 19.23
N ALA A 159 -10.86 -5.82 19.45
CA ALA A 159 -11.48 -6.71 20.45
C ALA A 159 -10.63 -7.93 20.87
N GLU A 160 -10.02 -8.65 19.93
CA GLU A 160 -9.29 -9.91 20.15
C GLU A 160 -7.83 -9.73 20.58
N VAL A 161 -7.29 -8.51 20.51
CA VAL A 161 -5.94 -8.22 21.00
C VAL A 161 -6.00 -7.99 22.51
N ALA A 162 -5.34 -8.88 23.26
CA ALA A 162 -5.19 -8.73 24.69
C ALA A 162 -4.33 -7.49 24.97
N THR A 163 -4.91 -6.49 25.64
CA THR A 163 -4.21 -5.27 26.05
C THR A 163 -4.03 -5.28 27.55
N PRO A 164 -2.81 -4.99 28.06
CA PRO A 164 -2.59 -4.94 29.50
C PRO A 164 -3.40 -3.80 30.14
N ALA A 165 -3.64 -3.89 31.45
CA ALA A 165 -4.06 -2.72 32.21
C ALA A 165 -2.98 -1.64 32.08
N VAL A 166 -3.38 -0.39 31.87
CA VAL A 166 -2.45 0.73 31.64
C VAL A 166 -2.52 1.72 32.79
N SER A 167 -1.39 2.30 33.16
CA SER A 167 -1.31 3.39 34.14
C SER A 167 -1.56 4.77 33.51
N SER A 168 -1.44 4.89 32.19
CA SER A 168 -1.86 6.08 31.44
C SER A 168 -2.49 5.70 30.10
N LEU A 169 -3.58 6.39 29.77
CA LEU A 169 -4.31 6.21 28.51
C LEU A 169 -3.55 6.84 27.34
N PRO A 170 -3.74 6.33 26.12
CA PRO A 170 -3.13 6.93 24.94
C PRO A 170 -3.80 8.27 24.62
N GLN A 171 -3.06 9.19 23.99
CA GLN A 171 -3.56 10.52 23.69
C GLN A 171 -3.15 10.97 22.29
N PHE A 172 -4.09 11.54 21.53
CA PHE A 172 -3.75 12.18 20.25
C PHE A 172 -2.81 13.36 20.51
N SER A 173 -1.80 13.54 19.67
CA SER A 173 -0.87 14.65 19.81
C SER A 173 -1.61 15.99 19.72
N GLY A 174 -1.60 16.79 20.79
CA GLY A 174 -2.41 18.01 20.91
C GLY A 174 -3.82 17.82 21.50
N GLY A 175 -4.14 16.61 21.95
CA GLY A 175 -5.39 16.29 22.64
C GLY A 175 -6.63 16.22 21.74
N GLY A 176 -7.81 16.14 22.36
CA GLY A 176 -9.08 15.90 21.66
C GLY A 176 -9.55 17.05 20.76
N GLN A 177 -9.09 18.29 20.98
CA GLN A 177 -9.36 19.41 20.06
C GLN A 177 -8.55 19.26 18.77
N ALA A 178 -7.26 18.93 18.87
CA ALA A 178 -6.41 18.68 17.71
C ALA A 178 -6.91 17.48 16.88
N LEU A 179 -7.40 16.42 17.54
CA LEU A 179 -8.03 15.29 16.86
C LEU A 179 -9.26 15.72 16.05
N ARG A 180 -10.18 16.49 16.66
CA ARG A 180 -11.37 17.00 15.98
C ARG A 180 -11.01 17.88 14.78
N TYR A 181 -10.01 18.75 14.95
CA TYR A 181 -9.49 19.57 13.86
C TYR A 181 -8.89 18.72 12.73
N TYR A 182 -8.05 17.74 13.06
CA TYR A 182 -7.47 16.82 12.08
C TYR A 182 -8.55 16.10 11.27
N ILE A 183 -9.56 15.53 11.93
CA ILE A 183 -10.67 14.85 11.26
C ILE A 183 -11.37 15.80 10.29
N LYS A 184 -11.76 17.00 10.75
CA LYS A 184 -12.45 17.98 9.91
C LYS A 184 -11.65 18.40 8.68
N GLN A 185 -10.34 18.60 8.84
CA GLN A 185 -9.47 19.06 7.75
C GLN A 185 -9.16 17.96 6.71
N ASN A 186 -9.08 16.71 7.16
CA ASN A 186 -8.66 15.59 6.31
C ASN A 186 -9.82 14.76 5.78
N MET A 187 -11.05 14.97 6.28
CA MET A 187 -12.23 14.22 5.88
C MET A 187 -12.64 14.52 4.45
N GLN A 188 -12.77 13.46 3.67
CA GLN A 188 -13.25 13.48 2.31
C GLN A 188 -14.61 12.80 2.26
N TYR A 189 -15.67 13.60 2.30
CA TYR A 189 -17.02 13.07 2.17
C TYR A 189 -17.18 12.31 0.83
N PRO A 190 -17.50 11.01 0.84
CA PRO A 190 -17.68 10.23 -0.39
C PRO A 190 -18.71 10.85 -1.33
N LYS A 191 -18.45 10.83 -2.64
CA LYS A 191 -19.31 11.47 -3.63
C LYS A 191 -20.72 10.89 -3.65
N GLU A 192 -20.84 9.56 -3.54
CA GLU A 192 -22.11 8.85 -3.52
C GLU A 192 -22.93 9.21 -2.27
N ALA A 193 -22.31 9.13 -1.09
CA ALA A 193 -22.95 9.52 0.16
C ALA A 193 -23.41 10.99 0.14
N ARG A 194 -22.59 11.89 -0.43
CA ARG A 194 -22.94 13.31 -0.57
C ARG A 194 -24.14 13.51 -1.51
N ALA A 195 -24.16 12.84 -2.66
CA ALA A 195 -25.25 12.95 -3.63
C ALA A 195 -26.58 12.41 -3.08
N ALA A 196 -26.51 11.34 -2.29
CA ALA A 196 -27.66 10.73 -1.65
C ALA A 196 -28.05 11.39 -0.31
N GLY A 197 -27.30 12.39 0.17
CA GLY A 197 -27.56 13.07 1.44
C GLY A 197 -27.48 12.14 2.67
N ILE A 198 -26.71 11.05 2.56
CA ILE A 198 -26.50 10.10 3.64
C ILE A 198 -25.78 10.83 4.78
N THR A 199 -26.05 10.45 6.02
CA THR A 199 -25.35 10.96 7.21
C THR A 199 -25.16 9.82 8.19
N GLY A 200 -24.22 9.94 9.12
CA GLY A 200 -24.03 8.89 10.12
C GLY A 200 -22.83 9.09 11.02
N ALA A 201 -22.73 8.22 12.02
CA ALA A 201 -21.59 8.13 12.91
C ALA A 201 -20.95 6.75 12.77
N ILE A 202 -19.69 6.72 12.35
CA ILE A 202 -18.91 5.49 12.24
C ILE A 202 -18.01 5.39 13.47
N THR A 203 -18.15 4.31 14.22
CA THR A 203 -17.22 4.01 15.32
C THR A 203 -16.06 3.21 14.75
N VAL A 204 -14.84 3.67 14.95
CA VAL A 204 -13.62 2.99 14.52
C VAL A 204 -12.82 2.59 15.75
N GLU A 205 -12.58 1.29 15.89
CA GLU A 205 -11.70 0.70 16.88
C GLU A 205 -10.32 0.47 16.25
N PHE A 206 -9.24 0.69 16.98
CA PHE A 206 -7.88 0.51 16.48
C PHE A 206 -6.89 0.28 17.63
N LEU A 207 -5.66 -0.10 17.30
CA LEU A 207 -4.54 -0.21 18.23
C LEU A 207 -3.68 1.03 18.18
N ILE A 208 -3.22 1.47 19.35
CA ILE A 208 -2.15 2.44 19.50
C ILE A 208 -0.94 1.66 19.98
N LEU A 209 0.03 1.48 19.08
CA LEU A 209 1.22 0.71 19.34
C LEU A 209 2.13 1.42 20.35
N ALA A 210 3.04 0.68 21.00
CA ALA A 210 4.01 1.26 21.94
C ALA A 210 4.90 2.37 21.33
N ASN A 211 5.04 2.43 20.00
CA ASN A 211 5.76 3.49 19.28
C ASN A 211 4.87 4.70 18.90
N GLY A 212 3.61 4.71 19.33
CA GLY A 212 2.63 5.75 19.05
C GLY A 212 1.94 5.66 17.69
N ARG A 213 2.28 4.70 16.82
CA ARG A 213 1.58 4.55 15.54
C ARG A 213 0.22 3.87 15.73
N VAL A 214 -0.72 4.19 14.84
CA VAL A 214 -2.00 3.48 14.73
C VAL A 214 -1.79 2.17 13.99
N GLY A 215 -2.44 1.09 14.45
CA GLY A 215 -2.45 -0.22 13.82
C GLY A 215 -3.83 -0.84 13.83
N ASN A 216 -4.12 -1.68 12.83
CA ASN A 216 -5.35 -2.48 12.70
C ASN A 216 -6.65 -1.70 12.97
N PRO A 217 -6.93 -0.59 12.28
CA PRO A 217 -8.25 0.02 12.39
C PRO A 217 -9.33 -0.94 11.88
N ALA A 218 -10.51 -0.87 12.48
CA ALA A 218 -11.70 -1.62 12.09
C ALA A 218 -12.97 -0.84 12.49
N THR A 219 -13.95 -0.80 11.59
CA THR A 219 -15.26 -0.22 11.89
C THR A 219 -16.09 -1.15 12.78
N MET A 220 -16.88 -0.58 13.67
CA MET A 220 -17.79 -1.31 14.55
C MET A 220 -19.24 -0.91 14.27
N GLY A 221 -20.15 -1.88 14.42
CA GLY A 221 -21.59 -1.68 14.24
C GLY A 221 -22.09 -2.10 12.86
N GLU A 222 -23.32 -1.69 12.56
CA GLU A 222 -23.93 -1.90 11.25
C GLU A 222 -23.28 -0.99 10.21
N VAL A 223 -23.04 -1.54 9.02
CA VAL A 223 -22.47 -0.80 7.88
C VAL A 223 -23.56 0.10 7.31
N ILE A 224 -23.28 1.40 7.24
CA ILE A 224 -24.11 2.41 6.57
C ILE A 224 -23.89 2.33 5.05
N GLY A 225 -22.64 2.13 4.63
CA GLY A 225 -22.25 2.02 3.22
C GLY A 225 -21.97 3.39 2.56
N TYR A 226 -22.05 3.43 1.24
CA TYR A 226 -21.77 4.62 0.41
C TYR A 226 -20.34 5.18 0.55
N GLY A 227 -19.39 4.36 1.00
CA GLY A 227 -17.97 4.73 1.14
C GLY A 227 -17.60 5.37 2.48
N LEU A 228 -18.53 5.47 3.44
CA LEU A 228 -18.29 6.17 4.71
C LEU A 228 -17.34 5.39 5.62
N GLU A 229 -17.44 4.07 5.64
CA GLU A 229 -16.56 3.18 6.40
C GLU A 229 -15.12 3.25 5.87
N GLU A 230 -14.93 3.17 4.56
CA GLU A 230 -13.62 3.25 3.92
C GLU A 230 -12.94 4.59 4.21
N GLU A 231 -13.69 5.69 4.18
CA GLU A 231 -13.16 7.00 4.52
C GLU A 231 -12.81 7.12 6.01
N ALA A 232 -13.66 6.59 6.90
CA ALA A 232 -13.39 6.57 8.34
C ALA A 232 -12.11 5.80 8.66
N MET A 233 -11.93 4.65 8.03
CA MET A 233 -10.74 3.80 8.12
C MET A 233 -9.50 4.55 7.62
N ARG A 234 -9.57 5.16 6.42
CA ARG A 234 -8.48 5.93 5.84
C ARG A 234 -8.05 7.11 6.73
N LEU A 235 -9.01 7.78 7.38
CA LEU A 235 -8.72 8.88 8.30
C LEU A 235 -7.91 8.42 9.50
N VAL A 236 -8.29 7.28 10.08
CA VAL A 236 -7.62 6.67 11.24
C VAL A 236 -6.25 6.12 10.88
N GLU A 237 -6.12 5.43 9.75
CA GLU A 237 -4.82 4.92 9.26
C GLU A 237 -3.79 6.03 9.04
N LYS A 238 -4.23 7.19 8.57
CA LYS A 238 -3.33 8.32 8.27
C LYS A 238 -3.07 9.24 9.47
N MET A 239 -3.57 8.90 10.65
CA MET A 239 -3.35 9.74 11.83
C MET A 239 -1.85 9.88 12.14
N PRO A 240 -1.42 11.07 12.60
CA PRO A 240 -0.07 11.24 13.11
C PRO A 240 0.15 10.37 14.34
N LYS A 241 1.43 10.24 14.75
CA LYS A 241 1.78 9.49 15.96
C LYS A 241 1.04 10.05 17.18
N TRP A 242 0.46 9.14 17.95
CA TRP A 242 -0.15 9.35 19.25
C TRP A 242 0.91 9.26 20.35
N ILE A 243 0.59 9.84 21.50
CA ILE A 243 1.24 9.52 22.76
C ILE A 243 0.73 8.13 23.16
N PRO A 244 1.60 7.11 23.22
CA PRO A 244 1.19 5.75 23.55
C PRO A 244 0.73 5.66 25.00
N ALA A 245 -0.08 4.65 25.30
CA ALA A 245 -0.36 4.29 26.68
C ALA A 245 0.91 3.81 27.37
N LYS A 246 0.95 3.95 28.70
CA LYS A 246 2.04 3.41 29.51
C LYS A 246 1.52 2.46 30.56
N LEU A 247 2.31 1.43 30.85
CA LEU A 247 2.22 0.59 32.04
C LEU A 247 3.56 0.75 32.77
N ASP A 248 3.51 1.18 34.03
CA ASP A 248 4.70 1.39 34.86
C ASP A 248 5.78 2.24 34.18
N GLY A 249 5.35 3.29 33.47
CA GLY A 249 6.23 4.21 32.73
C GLY A 249 6.74 3.69 31.38
N LYS A 250 6.54 2.41 31.05
CA LYS A 250 6.91 1.83 29.75
C LYS A 250 5.76 1.93 28.77
N ALA A 251 6.04 2.36 27.54
CA ALA A 251 5.04 2.42 26.50
C ALA A 251 4.54 1.01 26.13
N VAL A 252 3.22 0.84 26.03
CA VAL A 252 2.58 -0.43 25.71
C VAL A 252 1.54 -0.24 24.61
N THR A 253 1.33 -1.30 23.84
CA THR A 253 0.24 -1.34 22.85
C THR A 253 -1.09 -1.43 23.58
N THR A 254 -2.03 -0.57 23.22
CA THR A 254 -3.38 -0.57 23.77
C THR A 254 -4.43 -0.37 22.70
N LYS A 255 -5.68 -0.58 23.06
CA LYS A 255 -6.84 -0.43 22.18
C LYS A 255 -7.50 0.91 22.44
N HIS A 256 -7.94 1.54 21.37
CA HIS A 256 -8.67 2.79 21.44
C HIS A 256 -9.77 2.82 20.39
N GLN A 257 -10.78 3.65 20.63
CA GLN A 257 -11.88 3.83 19.70
C GLN A 257 -12.25 5.30 19.61
N ILE A 258 -12.68 5.72 18.43
CA ILE A 258 -13.22 7.05 18.20
C ILE A 258 -14.51 6.95 17.39
N VAL A 259 -15.34 7.98 17.51
CA VAL A 259 -16.55 8.12 16.70
C VAL A 259 -16.33 9.25 15.69
N ILE A 260 -16.44 8.93 14.41
CA ILE A 260 -16.33 9.88 13.30
C ILE A 260 -17.74 10.17 12.79
N ARG A 261 -18.15 11.44 12.84
CA ARG A 261 -19.46 11.89 12.36
C ARG A 261 -19.34 12.45 10.95
N PHE A 262 -20.15 11.92 10.05
CA PHE A 262 -20.29 12.37 8.67
C PHE A 262 -21.56 13.20 8.53
N GLU A 263 -21.37 14.51 8.47
CA GLU A 263 -22.42 15.49 8.26
C GLU A 263 -22.16 16.23 6.95
N PRO A 264 -23.18 16.45 6.09
CA PRO A 264 -23.00 17.17 4.85
C PRO A 264 -22.60 18.62 5.15
N PRO A 265 -21.64 19.20 4.41
CA PRO A 265 -21.23 20.58 4.61
C PRO A 265 -22.42 21.51 4.34
N GLY A 266 -22.85 22.28 5.36
CA GLY A 266 -23.88 23.32 5.20
C GLY A 266 -25.13 23.21 6.07
N LYS A 267 -25.18 22.32 7.08
CA LYS A 267 -26.18 22.38 8.16
C LYS A 267 -25.47 22.46 9.52
N SER A 268 -25.15 23.67 9.96
CA SER A 268 -24.76 24.00 11.34
C SER A 268 -25.70 25.05 11.89
#